data_AF-A0A212AUD3-F1
#
_entry.id   AF-A0A212AUD3-F1
#
_cell.length_a   1.000
_cell.length_b   1.000
_cell.length_c   1.000
_cell.angle_alpha   90.00
_cell.angle_beta   90.00
_cell.angle_gamma   90.00
#
_symmetry.space_group_name_H-M   'P 1'
#
loop_
_entity.id
_entity.type
_entity.pdbx_description
1 polymer ?
#
loop_
_entity_poly.entity_id
_entity_poly.type
_entity_poly.pdbx_seq_one_letter_code
_entity_poly.pdbx_strand_id
1 'polypeptide(L)' 'MKKIALAAALSVAASSAFAGNINAPVVEPVVHPEVVVQDTSSSSAGVVVPLLLVVLVGAALAAN' A
#
# COMPACT_ATOMS: atom_id res chain seq x y z
N MET A 1 -18.86 22.08 -3.30
CA MET A 1 -19.30 20.79 -3.88
C MET A 1 -18.19 20.03 -4.61
N LYS A 2 -17.26 20.68 -5.34
CA LYS A 2 -16.15 19.96 -6.04
C LYS A 2 -15.05 19.41 -5.11
N LYS A 3 -14.82 20.05 -3.95
CA LYS A 3 -13.80 19.65 -2.97
C LYS A 3 -14.11 18.32 -2.27
N ILE A 4 -15.40 18.03 -2.05
CA ILE A 4 -15.86 16.79 -1.43
C ILE A 4 -15.71 15.61 -2.40
N ALA A 5 -15.97 15.82 -3.69
CA ALA A 5 -15.79 14.79 -4.71
C ALA A 5 -14.31 14.35 -4.82
N LEU A 6 -13.36 15.30 -4.73
CA LEU A 6 -11.94 15.00 -4.78
C LEU A 6 -11.46 14.28 -3.51
N ALA A 7 -11.94 14.73 -2.34
CA ALA A 7 -11.64 14.05 -1.07
C ALA A 7 -12.19 12.62 -1.02
N ALA A 8 -13.41 12.41 -1.54
CA ALA A 8 -14.02 11.08 -1.62
C ALA A 8 -13.26 10.15 -2.58
N ALA A 9 -12.86 10.66 -3.75
CA ALA A 9 -12.06 9.90 -4.71
C ALA A 9 -10.69 9.51 -4.13
N LEU A 10 -10.03 10.41 -3.42
CA LEU A 10 -8.74 10.13 -2.76
C LEU A 10 -8.88 9.10 -1.63
N SER A 11 -9.95 9.19 -0.83
CA SER A 11 -10.23 8.24 0.25
C SER A 11 -10.47 6.81 -0.28
N VAL A 12 -11.26 6.67 -1.36
CA VAL A 12 -11.50 5.37 -2.00
C VAL A 12 -10.23 4.82 -2.66
N ALA A 13 -9.43 5.66 -3.30
CA ALA A 13 -8.17 5.24 -3.91
C ALA A 13 -7.13 4.81 -2.85
N ALA A 14 -7.17 5.37 -1.65
CA ALA A 14 -6.27 5.00 -0.56
C ALA A 14 -6.59 3.64 0.08
N SER A 15 -7.81 3.12 -0.07
CA SER A 15 -8.22 1.84 0.52
C SER A 15 -7.40 0.63 0.06
N SER A 16 -6.79 0.68 -1.14
CA SER A 16 -5.93 -0.41 -1.65
C SER A 16 -4.50 -0.38 -1.11
N ALA A 17 -4.09 0.72 -0.46
CA ALA A 17 -2.77 0.85 0.17
C ALA A 17 -2.74 0.36 1.63
N PHE A 18 -3.88 -0.08 2.17
CA PHE A 18 -3.94 -0.62 3.54
C PHE A 18 -3.39 -2.05 3.55
N ALA A 19 -2.35 -2.30 4.36
CA ALA A 19 -1.67 -3.59 4.52
C ALA A 19 -2.54 -4.70 5.19
N GLY A 20 -3.86 -4.54 5.20
CA GLY A 20 -4.81 -5.41 5.86
C GLY A 20 -5.25 -6.56 4.97
N ASN A 21 -4.41 -7.58 4.85
CA ASN A 21 -4.89 -8.95 4.68
C ASN A 21 -3.80 -9.93 5.14
N ILE A 22 -3.69 -10.14 6.45
CA ILE A 22 -3.29 -11.48 6.89
C ILE A 22 -4.49 -12.34 6.51
N ASN A 23 -4.49 -12.90 5.29
CA ASN A 23 -5.40 -13.99 4.96
C ASN A 23 -5.25 -14.96 6.13
N ALA A 24 -6.33 -15.22 6.85
CA ALA A 24 -6.35 -16.24 7.88
C ALA A 24 -5.62 -17.45 7.27
N PRO A 25 -4.54 -17.95 7.89
CA PRO A 25 -3.71 -18.96 7.25
C PRO A 25 -4.65 -20.08 6.83
N VAL A 26 -4.82 -20.25 5.52
CA VAL A 26 -5.50 -21.43 5.02
C VAL A 26 -4.58 -22.53 5.49
N VAL A 27 -5.04 -23.29 6.49
CA VAL A 27 -4.36 -24.50 6.94
C VAL A 27 -4.48 -25.48 5.79
N GLU A 28 -3.60 -25.33 4.81
CA GLU A 28 -3.39 -26.30 3.74
C GLU A 28 -2.39 -27.34 4.25
N PRO A 29 -2.76 -28.64 4.19
CA PRO A 29 -2.02 -29.72 4.80
C PRO A 29 -0.64 -29.85 4.16
N VAL A 30 0.39 -29.70 4.99
CA VAL A 30 1.78 -30.17 4.83
C VAL A 30 2.11 -30.71 3.43
N VAL A 31 2.30 -29.84 2.44
CA VAL A 31 3.00 -30.20 1.20
C VAL A 31 4.41 -29.63 1.31
N HIS A 32 5.33 -30.54 1.63
CA HIS A 32 6.76 -30.58 1.33
C HIS A 32 7.42 -29.23 0.93
N PRO A 33 8.42 -28.73 1.68
CA PRO A 33 9.11 -27.50 1.35
C PRO A 33 10.05 -27.73 0.17
N GLU A 34 9.50 -27.73 -1.05
CA GLU A 34 10.31 -27.32 -2.19
C GLU A 34 10.73 -25.88 -1.91
N VAL A 35 12.04 -25.67 -1.87
CA VAL A 35 12.68 -24.38 -1.60
C VAL A 35 12.42 -23.48 -2.80
N VAL A 36 11.17 -23.02 -2.94
CA VAL A 36 10.86 -21.82 -3.68
C VAL A 36 11.55 -20.74 -2.87
N VAL A 37 12.63 -20.19 -3.41
CA VAL A 37 13.24 -18.98 -2.88
C VAL A 37 12.11 -17.98 -2.72
N GLN A 38 11.64 -17.79 -1.49
CA GLN A 38 10.64 -16.79 -1.20
C GLN A 38 11.35 -15.48 -1.46
N ASP A 39 11.06 -14.85 -2.60
CA ASP A 39 11.39 -13.47 -2.86
C ASP A 39 10.70 -12.67 -1.76
N THR A 40 11.45 -12.48 -0.66
CA THR A 40 10.94 -11.86 0.54
C THR A 40 10.92 -10.37 0.24
N SER A 41 9.86 -9.94 -0.43
CA SER A 41 9.68 -8.54 -0.75
C SER A 41 9.48 -7.79 0.55
N SER A 42 10.41 -6.90 0.87
CA SER A 42 10.39 -6.15 2.12
C SER A 42 9.09 -5.36 2.23
N SER A 43 8.41 -5.44 3.38
CA SER A 43 7.22 -4.63 3.69
C SER A 43 7.49 -3.11 3.57
N SER A 44 8.76 -2.69 3.52
CA SER A 44 9.17 -1.32 3.23
C SER A 44 8.86 -0.86 1.80
N ALA A 45 8.67 -1.77 0.85
CA ALA A 45 8.34 -1.42 -0.54
C ALA A 45 6.98 -0.69 -0.62
N GLY A 46 6.02 -1.05 0.23
CA GLY A 46 4.71 -0.37 0.31
C GLY A 46 4.76 1.05 0.88
N VAL A 47 5.85 1.42 1.57
CA VAL A 47 6.01 2.74 2.21
C VAL A 47 6.65 3.77 1.26
N VAL A 48 7.32 3.33 0.19
CA VAL A 48 7.99 4.23 -0.77
C VAL A 48 6.99 5.14 -1.48
N VAL A 49 5.87 4.59 -1.95
CA VAL A 49 4.82 5.33 -2.65
C VAL A 49 4.20 6.44 -1.78
N PRO A 50 3.74 6.19 -0.54
CA PRO A 50 3.17 7.25 0.31
C PRO A 50 4.21 8.31 0.70
N LEU A 51 5.47 7.95 0.95
CA LEU A 51 6.52 8.93 1.25
C LEU A 51 6.77 9.89 0.08
N LEU A 52 6.85 9.37 -1.15
CA LEU A 52 7.00 10.21 -2.34
C LEU A 52 5.80 11.14 -2.53
N LEU A 53 4.58 10.65 -2.26
CA LEU A 53 3.37 11.45 -2.34
C LEU A 53 3.41 12.63 -1.34
N VAL A 54 3.84 12.39 -0.09
CA VAL A 54 4.00 13.44 0.93
C VAL A 54 5.02 14.50 0.48
N VAL A 55 6.16 14.08 -0.08
CA VAL A 55 7.19 15.00 -0.59
C VAL A 55 6.65 15.85 -1.74
N LEU A 56 5.94 15.26 -2.71
CA LEU A 56 5.38 15.98 -3.84
C LEU A 56 4.31 17.00 -3.42
N VAL A 57 3.44 16.64 -2.47
CA VAL A 57 2.43 17.57 -1.92
C VAL A 57 3.10 18.70 -1.16
N GLY A 58 4.09 18.40 -0.32
CA GLY A 58 4.87 19.42 0.40
C GLY A 58 5.59 20.39 -0.55
N ALA A 59 6.21 19.87 -1.62
CA ALA A 59 6.87 20.69 -2.64
C ALA A 59 5.88 21.57 -3.40
N ALA A 60 4.71 21.03 -3.79
CA ALA A 60 3.67 21.80 -4.47
C ALA A 60 3.11 22.94 -3.60
N LEU A 61 2.99 22.72 -2.28
CA LEU A 61 2.58 23.75 -1.32
C LEU A 61 3.66 24.82 -1.12
N ALA A 62 4.94 24.45 -1.13
CA ALA A 62 6.06 25.38 -0.95
C ALA A 62 6.40 26.20 -2.21
N ALA A 63 5.98 25.74 -3.39
CA ALA A 63 6.26 26.36 -4.68
C ALA A 63 5.23 27.43 -5.12
N ASN A 64 4.30 27.81 -4.24
CA ASN A 64 3.29 28.86 -4.45
C ASN A 64 3.52 30.06 -3.54
#